data_AF-V5GQL1-F1
#
_entry.id   AF-V5GQL1-F1
#
_cell.length_a   1.000
_cell.length_b   1.000
_cell.length_c   1.000
_cell.angle_alpha   90.00
_cell.angle_beta   90.00
_cell.angle_gamma   90.00
#
_symmetry.space_group_name_H-M   'P 1'
#
loop_
_entity.id
_entity.type
_entity.pdbx_description
1 polymer ?
#
loop_
_entity_poly.entity_id
_entity_poly.type
_entity_poly.pdbx_seq_one_letter_code
_entity_poly.pdbx_strand_id
1 'polypeptide(L)'
;SRAALNFSFAFLRRAWRLGEDIDLCSELLNESLDALKMLPVATLYNQKNISPVWLEVVERSIKFLRQVVTGDITSSRQYCNVPIEDQHTSLNLLLEFAFQKGTLSSILDMVLLLLNLWDNRMHMNDNRSNVDIASAPLMPFIRRFSEIQPTQSVFSGKEENTVNSSSTKVFLELLELPEDEACEIDLKQAAIYIMAHLDRLATPHIPPLSFSKSPSYFTGQRVWGWGWLSWLIGTGPQVCETIAELNIKQLRCSERGILLLTCSGKVYYMYYTSETQCPQVVEVLKDKDVTKIATHTEGKHFMALTKDFEIYSWGNGDGGRLGHGDNSFKDEPTLIQALVGKDVIDIECGATYSAAVSANGSLYTWGRGNYGRLGHGTFEDCAIPTMVAGLSGQHIVKVACGSGDAHTLCITSQGKLYSWGDGDYGKLGRGGSDGSKVPRLIEKLQDVEITNVYCGPHFSIALSKEGTIYSWGKGEGWKLGHATEEHVRVPEPIEALQNKRVIAVSLGTAHVLVLTDKGEVYG
;
A
#
# COMPACT_ATOMS: atom_id res chain seq x y z
N SER A 1 -38.25 -21.71 15.26
CA SER A 1 -37.92 -20.59 14.36
C SER A 1 -37.91 -21.00 12.89
N ARG A 2 -37.05 -21.93 12.44
CA ARG A 2 -36.92 -22.31 11.00
C ARG A 2 -38.20 -22.85 10.35
N ALA A 3 -38.93 -23.74 11.03
CA ALA A 3 -40.17 -24.33 10.49
C ALA A 3 -41.30 -23.30 10.35
N ALA A 4 -41.45 -22.41 11.34
CA ALA A 4 -42.42 -21.30 11.29
C ALA A 4 -42.11 -20.35 10.12
N LEU A 5 -40.84 -19.97 9.93
CA LEU A 5 -40.43 -19.12 8.82
C LEU A 5 -40.74 -19.75 7.45
N ASN A 6 -40.41 -21.03 7.27
CA ASN A 6 -40.71 -21.73 6.02
C ASN A 6 -42.22 -21.84 5.77
N PHE A 7 -43.01 -22.01 6.84
CA PHE A 7 -44.47 -21.99 6.76
C PHE A 7 -44.99 -20.61 6.34
N SER A 8 -44.47 -19.53 6.92
CA SER A 8 -44.80 -18.16 6.53
C SER A 8 -44.46 -17.87 5.06
N PHE A 9 -43.28 -18.29 4.57
CA PHE A 9 -42.92 -18.13 3.16
C PHE A 9 -43.82 -18.96 2.23
N ALA A 10 -44.18 -20.17 2.62
CA ALA A 10 -45.10 -21.01 1.85
C ALA A 10 -46.52 -20.43 1.82
N PHE A 11 -46.97 -19.86 2.94
CA PHE A 11 -48.25 -19.17 3.06
C PHE A 11 -48.30 -17.94 2.14
N LEU A 12 -47.34 -17.01 2.27
CA LEU A 12 -47.25 -15.80 1.44
C LEU A 12 -47.22 -16.16 -0.06
N ARG A 13 -46.40 -17.14 -0.46
CA ARG A 13 -46.36 -17.60 -1.86
C ARG A 13 -47.69 -18.13 -2.34
N ARG A 14 -48.42 -18.86 -1.50
CA ARG A 14 -49.72 -19.44 -1.88
C ARG A 14 -50.78 -18.35 -2.00
N ALA A 15 -50.87 -17.47 -1.00
CA ALA A 15 -51.82 -16.37 -0.96
C ALA A 15 -51.68 -15.47 -2.19
N TRP A 16 -50.46 -14.99 -2.50
CA TRP A 16 -50.21 -14.18 -3.71
C TRP A 16 -50.49 -14.91 -5.03
N ARG A 17 -50.23 -16.22 -5.09
CA ARG A 17 -50.51 -17.02 -6.31
C ARG A 17 -52.00 -17.22 -6.56
N LEU A 18 -52.79 -17.38 -5.50
CA LEU A 18 -54.22 -17.62 -5.58
C LEU A 18 -55.04 -16.33 -5.57
N GLY A 19 -54.44 -15.20 -5.17
CA GLY A 19 -55.14 -13.95 -4.95
C GLY A 19 -56.08 -13.98 -3.74
N GLU A 20 -55.87 -14.92 -2.83
CA GLU A 20 -56.63 -15.10 -1.59
C GLU A 20 -55.81 -14.59 -0.41
N ASP A 21 -56.46 -14.09 0.64
CA ASP A 21 -55.82 -13.62 1.87
C ASP A 21 -54.71 -12.57 1.66
N ILE A 22 -54.84 -11.73 0.62
CA ILE A 22 -53.88 -10.66 0.30
C ILE A 22 -53.77 -9.68 1.48
N ASP A 23 -54.90 -9.30 2.09
CA ASP A 23 -54.93 -8.39 3.23
C ASP A 23 -54.09 -8.92 4.41
N LEU A 24 -54.10 -10.23 4.65
CA LEU A 24 -53.29 -10.87 5.69
C LEU A 24 -51.80 -10.88 5.34
N CYS A 25 -51.45 -10.95 4.05
CA CYS A 25 -50.07 -10.82 3.58
C CYS A 25 -49.54 -9.40 3.81
N SER A 26 -50.35 -8.39 3.45
CA SER A 26 -50.03 -6.99 3.69
C SER A 26 -49.89 -6.70 5.19
N GLU A 27 -50.80 -7.21 6.03
CA GLU A 27 -50.75 -7.05 7.48
C GLU A 27 -49.47 -7.66 8.06
N LEU A 28 -49.13 -8.89 7.68
CA LEU A 28 -47.92 -9.57 8.16
C LEU A 28 -46.63 -8.82 7.79
N LEU A 29 -46.55 -8.29 6.56
CA LEU A 29 -45.40 -7.51 6.11
C LEU A 29 -45.29 -6.18 6.85
N ASN A 30 -46.41 -5.49 7.09
CA ASN A 30 -46.45 -4.24 7.84
C ASN A 30 -46.07 -4.44 9.31
N GLU A 31 -46.62 -5.45 9.98
CA GLU A 31 -46.22 -5.80 11.36
C GLU A 31 -44.73 -6.13 11.47
N SER A 32 -44.20 -6.86 10.47
CA SER A 32 -42.76 -7.17 10.40
C SER A 32 -41.91 -5.91 10.23
N LEU A 33 -42.39 -4.95 9.42
CA LEU A 33 -41.70 -3.68 9.18
C LEU A 33 -41.70 -2.83 10.45
N ASP A 34 -42.84 -2.72 11.12
CA ASP A 34 -42.95 -1.97 12.37
C ASP A 34 -42.10 -2.56 13.48
N ALA A 35 -42.09 -3.90 13.62
CA ALA A 35 -41.24 -4.59 14.57
C ALA A 35 -39.74 -4.32 14.32
N LEU A 36 -39.31 -4.28 13.06
CA LEU A 36 -37.92 -4.00 12.70
C LEU A 36 -37.53 -2.54 12.94
N LYS A 37 -38.47 -1.61 12.71
CA LYS A 37 -38.29 -0.18 12.98
C LYS A 37 -38.13 0.15 14.47
N MET A 38 -38.70 -0.68 15.36
CA MET A 38 -38.57 -0.53 16.82
C MET A 38 -37.20 -0.95 17.37
N LEU A 39 -36.36 -1.64 16.57
CA LEU A 39 -35.03 -2.04 17.02
C LEU A 39 -34.04 -0.86 16.97
N PRO A 40 -33.13 -0.74 17.96
CA PRO A 40 -32.04 0.24 17.92
C PRO A 40 -31.21 0.12 16.65
N VAL A 41 -30.69 1.22 16.12
CA VAL A 41 -29.85 1.23 14.91
C VAL A 41 -28.62 0.34 15.10
N ALA A 42 -28.22 -0.37 14.04
CA ALA A 42 -27.04 -1.25 14.02
C ALA A 42 -27.10 -2.43 15.00
N THR A 43 -28.29 -2.85 15.45
CA THR A 43 -28.45 -4.01 16.35
C THR A 43 -27.81 -5.29 15.76
N LEU A 44 -27.73 -5.40 14.43
CA LEU A 44 -27.21 -6.58 13.73
C LEU A 44 -25.76 -6.46 13.28
N TYR A 45 -25.09 -5.36 13.65
CA TYR A 45 -23.71 -5.10 13.25
C TYR A 45 -22.73 -6.10 13.87
N ASN A 46 -22.83 -6.36 15.17
CA ASN A 46 -21.94 -7.30 15.86
C ASN A 46 -22.52 -8.72 15.90
N GLN A 47 -22.27 -9.47 14.83
CA GLN A 47 -22.74 -10.85 14.65
C GLN A 47 -22.31 -11.82 15.78
N LYS A 48 -21.27 -11.49 16.57
CA LYS A 48 -20.79 -12.33 17.68
C LYS A 48 -21.76 -12.40 18.86
N ASN A 49 -22.63 -11.40 19.01
CA ASN A 49 -23.59 -11.31 20.13
C ASN A 49 -24.96 -11.90 19.79
N ILE A 50 -25.12 -12.44 18.59
CA ILE A 50 -26.43 -12.85 18.04
C ILE A 50 -26.40 -14.36 17.78
N SER A 51 -27.48 -15.03 18.14
CA SER A 51 -27.61 -16.48 17.91
C SER A 51 -27.44 -16.81 16.42
N PRO A 52 -26.62 -17.82 16.06
CA PRO A 52 -26.40 -18.21 14.66
C PRO A 52 -27.69 -18.67 13.97
N VAL A 53 -28.63 -19.23 14.73
CA VAL A 53 -29.95 -19.64 14.22
C VAL A 53 -30.78 -18.43 13.80
N TRP A 54 -30.62 -17.30 14.49
CA TRP A 54 -31.34 -16.07 14.20
C TRP A 54 -30.75 -15.36 12.97
N LEU A 55 -29.42 -15.34 12.84
CA LEU A 55 -28.75 -14.83 11.65
C LEU A 55 -29.15 -15.59 10.38
N GLU A 56 -29.21 -16.92 10.45
CA GLU A 56 -29.67 -17.73 9.32
C GLU A 56 -31.13 -17.44 8.94
N VAL A 57 -32.00 -17.22 9.93
CA VAL A 57 -33.39 -16.83 9.68
C VAL A 57 -33.46 -15.49 8.95
N VAL A 58 -32.69 -14.48 9.40
CA VAL A 58 -32.61 -13.17 8.73
C VAL A 58 -32.08 -13.29 7.31
N GLU A 59 -31.02 -14.07 7.08
CA GLU A 59 -30.49 -14.26 5.73
C GLU A 59 -31.50 -14.93 4.78
N ARG A 60 -32.26 -15.91 5.28
CA ARG A 60 -33.33 -16.55 4.50
C ARG A 60 -34.47 -15.57 4.21
N SER A 61 -34.85 -14.72 5.18
CA SER A 61 -35.84 -13.65 4.98
C SER A 61 -35.39 -12.63 3.95
N ILE A 62 -34.14 -12.15 4.01
CA ILE A 62 -33.59 -11.22 3.02
C ILE A 62 -33.63 -11.83 1.62
N LYS A 63 -33.21 -13.10 1.47
CA LYS A 63 -33.28 -13.80 0.17
C LYS A 63 -34.71 -13.92 -0.34
N PHE A 64 -35.66 -14.26 0.53
CA PHE A 64 -37.06 -14.37 0.15
C PHE A 64 -37.64 -13.01 -0.27
N LEU A 65 -37.51 -11.97 0.57
CA LEU A 65 -37.99 -10.62 0.26
C LEU A 65 -37.38 -10.07 -1.02
N ARG A 66 -36.10 -10.36 -1.30
CA ARG A 66 -35.49 -9.97 -2.58
C ARG A 66 -36.20 -10.59 -3.77
N GLN A 67 -36.58 -11.87 -3.69
CA GLN A 67 -37.39 -12.52 -4.73
C GLN A 67 -38.79 -11.88 -4.87
N VAL A 68 -39.39 -11.42 -3.77
CA VAL A 68 -40.69 -10.73 -3.79
C VAL A 68 -40.58 -9.45 -4.59
N VAL A 69 -39.57 -8.64 -4.31
CA VAL A 69 -39.39 -7.32 -4.94
C VAL A 69 -38.94 -7.43 -6.40
N THR A 70 -38.13 -8.44 -6.75
CA THR A 70 -37.70 -8.67 -8.16
C THR A 70 -38.76 -9.39 -9.00
N GLY A 71 -39.81 -9.94 -8.38
CA GLY A 71 -40.87 -10.67 -9.09
C GLY A 71 -40.51 -12.12 -9.44
N ASP A 72 -39.39 -12.66 -8.97
CA ASP A 72 -38.88 -14.00 -9.35
C ASP A 72 -39.68 -15.17 -8.74
N ILE A 73 -40.63 -14.89 -7.83
CA ILE A 73 -41.42 -15.90 -7.11
C ILE A 73 -42.44 -16.63 -8.01
N THR A 74 -42.82 -16.02 -9.12
CA THR A 74 -43.87 -16.48 -10.05
C THR A 74 -43.27 -17.02 -11.35
N SER A 75 -42.17 -17.76 -11.27
CA SER A 75 -41.51 -18.42 -12.39
C SER A 75 -42.27 -19.68 -12.86
N SER A 76 -43.54 -19.55 -13.26
CA SER A 76 -44.25 -20.49 -14.15
C SER A 76 -45.73 -20.08 -14.35
N ARG A 77 -46.06 -19.57 -15.55
CA ARG A 77 -47.40 -19.47 -16.18
C ARG A 77 -48.61 -19.19 -15.26
N GLN A 78 -48.86 -17.89 -14.98
CA GLN A 78 -50.09 -17.22 -14.47
C GLN A 78 -50.70 -17.74 -13.15
N TYR A 79 -51.13 -16.92 -12.18
CA TYR A 79 -52.37 -16.12 -12.26
C TYR A 79 -52.42 -14.80 -11.44
N CYS A 80 -51.40 -14.43 -10.65
CA CYS A 80 -51.30 -13.09 -10.05
C CYS A 80 -49.85 -12.71 -9.77
N ASN A 81 -49.49 -11.46 -10.07
CA ASN A 81 -48.24 -10.87 -9.58
C ASN A 81 -48.42 -10.47 -8.12
N VAL A 82 -47.33 -10.44 -7.35
CA VAL A 82 -47.36 -9.89 -5.99
C VAL A 82 -47.90 -8.46 -6.05
N PRO A 83 -48.86 -8.06 -5.18
CA PRO A 83 -49.36 -6.69 -5.12
C PRO A 83 -48.23 -5.68 -4.98
N ILE A 84 -48.36 -4.52 -5.64
CA ILE A 84 -47.33 -3.48 -5.63
C ILE A 84 -47.06 -3.00 -4.19
N GLU A 85 -48.11 -2.87 -3.36
CA GLU A 85 -48.00 -2.49 -1.94
C GLU A 85 -47.14 -3.48 -1.14
N ASP A 86 -47.29 -4.78 -1.38
CA ASP A 86 -46.50 -5.82 -0.72
C ASP A 86 -45.05 -5.83 -1.20
N GLN A 87 -44.81 -5.51 -2.49
CA GLN A 87 -43.46 -5.27 -3.01
C GLN A 87 -42.83 -4.03 -2.37
N HIS A 88 -43.57 -2.94 -2.19
CA HIS A 88 -43.11 -1.71 -1.53
C HIS A 88 -42.77 -1.96 -0.06
N THR A 89 -43.62 -2.70 0.66
CA THR A 89 -43.37 -3.06 2.06
C THR A 89 -42.17 -3.99 2.19
N SER A 90 -42.03 -4.96 1.27
CA SER A 90 -40.86 -5.86 1.20
C SER A 90 -39.56 -5.12 0.89
N LEU A 91 -39.59 -4.11 0.02
CA LEU A 91 -38.44 -3.27 -0.29
C LEU A 91 -38.03 -2.43 0.93
N ASN A 92 -38.99 -1.83 1.63
CA ASN A 92 -38.75 -1.12 2.89
C ASN A 92 -38.09 -2.05 3.93
N LEU A 93 -38.61 -3.28 4.11
CA LEU A 93 -38.00 -4.28 4.99
C LEU A 93 -36.54 -4.59 4.64
N LEU A 94 -36.20 -4.71 3.35
CA LEU A 94 -34.82 -4.95 2.91
C LEU A 94 -33.89 -3.79 3.24
N LEU A 95 -34.34 -2.55 3.02
CA LEU A 95 -33.60 -1.34 3.38
C LEU A 95 -33.38 -1.26 4.90
N GLU A 96 -34.40 -1.57 5.69
CA GLU A 96 -34.27 -1.66 7.15
C GLU A 96 -33.29 -2.74 7.60
N PHE A 97 -33.28 -3.91 6.97
CA PHE A 97 -32.27 -4.93 7.29
C PHE A 97 -30.85 -4.44 6.98
N ALA A 98 -30.65 -3.73 5.87
CA ALA A 98 -29.35 -3.15 5.55
C ALA A 98 -28.94 -2.08 6.57
N PHE A 99 -29.89 -1.24 7.00
CA PHE A 99 -29.72 -0.25 8.07
C PHE A 99 -29.28 -0.90 9.37
N GLN A 100 -29.97 -1.97 9.76
CA GLN A 100 -29.70 -2.70 11.00
C GLN A 100 -28.38 -3.48 10.96
N LYS A 101 -27.91 -3.90 9.78
CA LYS A 101 -26.58 -4.48 9.61
C LYS A 101 -25.47 -3.44 9.74
N GLY A 102 -25.70 -2.18 9.38
CA GLY A 102 -24.75 -1.08 9.57
C GLY A 102 -23.42 -1.20 8.81
N THR A 103 -23.34 -2.08 7.80
CA THR A 103 -22.13 -2.27 6.97
C THR A 103 -22.28 -1.54 5.64
N LEU A 104 -21.19 -0.93 5.13
CA LEU A 104 -21.18 -0.27 3.82
C LEU A 104 -21.63 -1.19 2.68
N SER A 105 -21.14 -2.44 2.65
CA SER A 105 -21.52 -3.43 1.63
C SER A 105 -23.03 -3.65 1.56
N SER A 106 -23.69 -3.86 2.71
CA SER A 106 -25.14 -4.08 2.75
C SER A 106 -25.95 -2.87 2.24
N ILE A 107 -25.50 -1.64 2.50
CA ILE A 107 -26.18 -0.43 2.01
C ILE A 107 -25.97 -0.29 0.49
N LEU A 108 -24.74 -0.51 -0.01
CA LEU A 108 -24.45 -0.48 -1.44
C LEU A 108 -25.22 -1.57 -2.21
N ASP A 109 -25.39 -2.75 -1.62
CA ASP A 109 -26.23 -3.81 -2.20
C ASP A 109 -27.69 -3.36 -2.39
N MET A 110 -28.21 -2.50 -1.51
CA MET A 110 -29.55 -1.92 -1.64
C MET A 110 -29.59 -0.82 -2.71
N VAL A 111 -28.55 0.02 -2.81
CA VAL A 111 -28.42 1.00 -3.90
C VAL A 111 -28.45 0.30 -5.26
N LEU A 112 -27.69 -0.79 -5.40
CA LEU A 112 -27.69 -1.62 -6.61
C LEU A 112 -29.06 -2.28 -6.87
N LEU A 113 -29.76 -2.71 -5.81
CA LEU A 113 -31.13 -3.24 -5.95
C LEU A 113 -32.09 -2.17 -6.48
N LEU A 114 -32.08 -0.96 -5.91
CA LEU A 114 -32.95 0.15 -6.34
C LEU A 114 -32.73 0.50 -7.82
N LEU A 115 -31.46 0.61 -8.24
CA LEU A 115 -31.12 0.90 -9.64
C LEU A 115 -31.55 -0.23 -10.59
N ASN A 116 -31.36 -1.49 -10.20
CA ASN A 116 -31.76 -2.64 -11.01
C ASN A 116 -33.30 -2.73 -11.15
N LEU A 117 -34.04 -2.49 -10.06
CA LEU A 117 -35.50 -2.43 -10.10
C LEU A 117 -35.99 -1.29 -10.99
N TRP A 118 -35.34 -0.14 -10.93
CA TRP A 118 -35.65 1.00 -11.79
C TRP A 118 -35.45 0.66 -13.28
N ASP A 119 -34.30 0.10 -13.65
CA ASP A 119 -34.01 -0.31 -15.04
C ASP A 119 -35.03 -1.34 -15.56
N ASN A 120 -35.34 -2.36 -14.76
CA ASN A 120 -36.29 -3.41 -15.15
C ASN A 120 -37.72 -2.88 -15.31
N ARG A 121 -38.14 -1.94 -14.46
CA ARG A 121 -39.50 -1.35 -14.49
C ARG A 121 -39.65 -0.34 -15.62
N MET A 122 -38.59 0.35 -16.03
CA MET A 122 -38.58 1.24 -17.20
C MET A 122 -38.67 0.49 -18.52
N HIS A 123 -38.00 -0.66 -18.65
CA HIS A 123 -38.05 -1.48 -19.87
C HIS A 123 -39.39 -2.20 -20.12
N MET A 124 -40.31 -2.18 -19.15
CA MET A 124 -41.66 -2.76 -19.24
C MET A 124 -42.73 -1.74 -19.68
N ASN A 125 -42.39 -0.45 -19.76
CA ASN A 125 -43.34 0.59 -20.16
C ASN A 125 -43.54 0.59 -21.70
N ASP A 126 -44.66 0.02 -22.13
CA ASP A 126 -45.26 0.34 -23.43
C ASP A 126 -45.89 1.75 -23.31
N ASN A 127 -45.85 2.57 -24.38
CA ASN A 127 -46.17 4.02 -24.37
C ASN A 127 -47.65 4.38 -24.07
N ARG A 128 -48.39 3.56 -23.32
CA ARG A 128 -49.85 3.65 -23.12
C ARG A 128 -50.31 3.65 -21.65
N SER A 129 -49.43 3.51 -20.64
CA SER A 129 -49.82 3.53 -19.23
C SER A 129 -49.03 4.57 -18.40
N ASN A 130 -49.72 5.63 -17.95
CA ASN A 130 -49.23 6.63 -17.00
C ASN A 130 -49.32 6.11 -15.54
N VAL A 131 -48.68 4.99 -15.22
CA VAL A 131 -48.49 4.59 -13.82
C VAL A 131 -46.99 4.59 -13.58
N ASP A 132 -46.52 5.43 -12.67
CA ASP A 132 -45.13 5.47 -12.23
C ASP A 132 -44.81 4.16 -11.49
N ILE A 133 -44.50 3.09 -12.22
CA ILE A 133 -44.23 1.78 -11.62
C ILE A 133 -42.86 1.77 -10.93
N ALA A 134 -41.99 2.73 -11.23
CA ALA A 134 -40.63 2.81 -10.70
C ALA A 134 -40.48 3.76 -9.49
N SER A 135 -41.58 4.05 -8.78
CA SER A 135 -41.59 4.78 -7.51
C SER A 135 -41.93 3.86 -6.33
N ALA A 136 -41.57 4.26 -5.11
CA ALA A 136 -41.96 3.57 -3.87
C ALA A 136 -41.96 4.52 -2.66
N PRO A 137 -42.78 4.26 -1.61
CA PRO A 137 -42.81 5.06 -0.39
C PRO A 137 -41.60 4.75 0.50
N LEU A 138 -40.46 5.36 0.18
CA LEU A 138 -39.17 5.16 0.86
C LEU A 138 -38.79 6.31 1.80
N MET A 139 -39.68 7.30 1.95
CA MET A 139 -39.43 8.51 2.72
C MET A 139 -39.04 8.27 4.19
N PRO A 140 -39.69 7.34 4.93
CA PRO A 140 -39.33 7.06 6.32
C PRO A 140 -37.90 6.54 6.49
N PHE A 141 -37.40 5.76 5.52
CA PHE A 141 -36.02 5.27 5.52
C PHE A 141 -35.03 6.40 5.21
N ILE A 142 -35.28 7.18 4.16
CA ILE A 142 -34.38 8.27 3.73
C ILE A 142 -34.19 9.30 4.85
N ARG A 143 -35.27 9.69 5.55
CA ARG A 143 -35.19 10.62 6.69
C ARG A 143 -34.34 10.08 7.84
N ARG A 144 -34.56 8.83 8.25
CA ARG A 144 -33.74 8.23 9.32
C ARG A 144 -32.29 8.04 8.91
N PHE A 145 -32.03 7.77 7.63
CA PHE A 145 -30.66 7.71 7.09
C PHE A 145 -29.98 9.09 7.10
N SER A 146 -30.72 10.17 6.84
CA SER A 146 -30.20 11.53 6.85
C SER A 146 -29.88 12.04 8.26
N GLU A 147 -30.63 11.59 9.27
CA GLU A 147 -30.42 11.92 10.69
C GLU A 147 -29.09 11.40 11.26
N ILE A 148 -28.49 10.36 10.66
CA ILE A 148 -27.21 9.81 11.12
C ILE A 148 -26.16 10.91 11.08
N GLN A 149 -25.57 11.23 12.23
CA GLN A 149 -24.49 12.22 12.30
C GLN A 149 -23.14 11.58 11.98
N PRO A 150 -22.25 12.29 11.27
CA PRO A 150 -20.87 11.84 11.11
C PRO A 150 -20.18 11.79 12.47
N THR A 151 -19.37 10.77 12.71
CA THR A 151 -18.50 10.71 13.89
C THR A 151 -17.43 11.81 13.83
N GLN A 152 -17.03 12.33 15.00
CA GLN A 152 -15.96 13.34 15.08
C GLN A 152 -14.69 12.80 14.38
N SER A 153 -14.13 13.65 13.52
CA SER A 153 -12.94 13.31 12.75
C SER A 153 -11.70 13.30 13.64
N VAL A 154 -10.75 12.40 13.35
CA VAL A 154 -9.38 12.47 13.88
C VAL A 154 -8.63 13.70 13.30
N PHE A 155 -9.15 14.27 12.21
CA PHE A 155 -8.55 15.37 11.45
C PHE A 155 -9.24 16.73 11.65
N SER A 156 -10.36 16.83 12.39
CA SER A 156 -11.10 18.09 12.51
C SER A 156 -10.53 19.01 13.60
N GLY A 157 -9.56 19.84 13.22
CA GLY A 157 -9.41 21.16 13.82
C GLY A 157 -10.51 22.09 13.29
N LYS A 158 -11.10 22.89 14.18
CA LYS A 158 -12.10 23.90 13.83
C LYS A 158 -11.47 24.94 12.91
N GLU A 159 -11.81 24.92 11.63
CA GLU A 159 -11.94 26.14 10.84
C GLU A 159 -12.84 25.88 9.62
N GLU A 160 -14.06 26.38 9.71
CA GLU A 160 -14.92 26.65 8.57
C GLU A 160 -14.29 27.80 7.77
N ASN A 161 -13.90 27.53 6.53
CA ASN A 161 -14.46 28.19 5.34
C ASN A 161 -13.52 28.06 4.13
N THR A 162 -14.13 27.64 3.01
CA THR A 162 -13.68 27.80 1.59
C THR A 162 -12.48 26.96 1.13
N VAL A 163 -12.48 26.14 0.07
CA VAL A 163 -13.38 25.93 -1.09
C VAL A 163 -13.09 24.53 -1.69
N ASN A 164 -14.12 23.69 -1.72
CA ASN A 164 -14.52 22.72 -2.75
C ASN A 164 -15.58 21.81 -2.11
N SER A 165 -16.81 22.32 -1.99
CA SER A 165 -17.95 21.51 -1.56
C SER A 165 -18.16 20.38 -2.56
N SER A 166 -18.12 19.12 -2.11
CA SER A 166 -18.47 17.96 -2.93
C SER A 166 -19.82 18.19 -3.62
N SER A 167 -19.97 17.74 -4.88
CA SER A 167 -21.23 17.88 -5.62
C SER A 167 -22.42 17.26 -4.87
N THR A 168 -22.17 16.20 -4.08
CA THR A 168 -23.17 15.58 -3.20
C THR A 168 -23.54 16.49 -2.03
N LYS A 169 -22.60 17.26 -1.48
CA LYS A 169 -22.85 18.24 -0.41
C LYS A 169 -23.77 19.35 -0.90
N VAL A 170 -23.46 19.91 -2.08
CA VAL A 170 -24.32 20.93 -2.72
C VAL A 170 -25.69 20.35 -3.06
N PHE A 171 -25.75 19.11 -3.56
CA PHE A 171 -27.01 18.41 -3.80
C PHE A 171 -27.85 18.29 -2.53
N LEU A 172 -27.26 17.89 -1.40
CA LEU A 172 -27.95 17.78 -0.12
C LEU A 172 -28.39 19.14 0.46
N GLU A 173 -27.64 20.21 0.22
CA GLU A 173 -28.00 21.57 0.67
C GLU A 173 -29.20 22.15 -0.10
N LEU A 174 -29.37 21.77 -1.37
CA LEU A 174 -30.47 22.22 -2.22
C LEU A 174 -31.69 21.29 -2.21
N LEU A 175 -31.66 20.28 -1.35
CA LEU A 175 -32.59 19.18 -1.37
C LEU A 175 -33.85 19.48 -0.56
N GLU A 176 -34.98 19.60 -1.23
CA GLU A 176 -36.29 19.69 -0.58
C GLU A 176 -36.98 18.32 -0.63
N LEU A 177 -37.12 17.68 0.53
CA LEU A 177 -37.85 16.42 0.68
C LEU A 177 -39.34 16.70 0.96
N PRO A 178 -40.28 15.98 0.34
CA PRO A 178 -41.71 16.09 0.65
C PRO A 178 -41.99 15.84 2.14
N GLU A 179 -42.93 16.59 2.74
CA GLU A 179 -43.34 16.42 4.14
C GLU A 179 -44.17 15.14 4.38
N ASP A 180 -44.84 14.65 3.35
CA ASP A 180 -45.65 13.43 3.42
C ASP A 180 -44.78 12.17 3.40
N GLU A 181 -44.92 11.33 4.43
CA GLU A 181 -44.19 10.07 4.57
C GLU A 181 -44.70 8.97 3.63
N ALA A 182 -45.95 9.08 3.16
CA ALA A 182 -46.53 8.14 2.20
C ALA A 182 -46.18 8.50 0.74
N CYS A 183 -45.50 9.62 0.51
CA CYS A 183 -45.12 10.07 -0.82
C CYS A 183 -44.17 9.06 -1.49
N GLU A 184 -44.54 8.64 -2.70
CA GLU A 184 -43.70 7.77 -3.50
C GLU A 184 -42.54 8.55 -4.14
N ILE A 185 -41.34 7.99 -4.05
CA ILE A 185 -40.13 8.55 -4.66
C ILE A 185 -39.62 7.60 -5.74
N ASP A 186 -39.16 8.18 -6.85
CA ASP A 186 -38.46 7.45 -7.91
C ASP A 186 -37.24 6.69 -7.35
N LEU A 187 -37.15 5.39 -7.66
CA LEU A 187 -36.14 4.50 -7.09
C LEU A 187 -34.69 4.92 -7.43
N LYS A 188 -34.47 5.52 -8.60
CA LYS A 188 -33.15 6.03 -8.99
C LYS A 188 -32.82 7.30 -8.20
N GLN A 189 -33.80 8.16 -7.99
CA GLN A 189 -33.64 9.32 -7.10
C GLN A 189 -33.29 8.85 -5.68
N ALA A 190 -34.03 7.89 -5.11
CA ALA A 190 -33.76 7.28 -3.80
C ALA A 190 -32.32 6.73 -3.70
N ALA A 191 -31.83 6.05 -4.74
CA ALA A 191 -30.45 5.57 -4.80
C ALA A 191 -29.42 6.72 -4.72
N ILE A 192 -29.67 7.84 -5.42
CA ILE A 192 -28.81 9.04 -5.38
C ILE A 192 -28.82 9.66 -3.97
N TYR A 193 -29.97 9.75 -3.30
CA TYR A 193 -30.06 10.24 -1.91
C TYR A 193 -29.16 9.43 -0.97
N ILE A 194 -29.26 8.10 -1.03
CA ILE A 194 -28.47 7.20 -0.17
C ILE A 194 -26.97 7.41 -0.45
N MET A 195 -26.57 7.46 -1.73
CA MET A 195 -25.18 7.68 -2.11
C MET A 195 -24.64 9.05 -1.65
N ALA A 196 -25.44 10.11 -1.75
CA ALA A 196 -25.04 11.44 -1.28
C ALA A 196 -24.85 11.48 0.24
N HIS A 197 -25.74 10.83 1.01
CA HIS A 197 -25.56 10.73 2.46
C HIS A 197 -24.41 9.80 2.87
N LEU A 198 -24.09 8.76 2.09
CA LEU A 198 -22.89 7.96 2.29
C LEU A 198 -21.62 8.79 2.11
N ASP A 199 -21.55 9.62 1.06
CA ASP A 199 -20.43 10.55 0.85
C ASP A 199 -20.30 11.56 2.00
N ARG A 200 -21.43 12.11 2.48
CA ARG A 200 -21.47 12.96 3.68
C ARG A 200 -20.92 12.27 4.93
N LEU A 201 -21.27 11.00 5.14
CA LEU A 201 -20.78 10.22 6.29
C LEU A 201 -19.30 9.85 6.15
N ALA A 202 -18.82 9.65 4.92
CA ALA A 202 -17.42 9.36 4.62
C ALA A 202 -16.54 10.61 4.69
N THR A 203 -17.07 11.79 4.36
CA THR A 203 -16.31 13.06 4.23
C THR A 203 -15.34 13.34 5.39
N PRO A 204 -15.69 13.20 6.68
CA PRO A 204 -14.75 13.47 7.77
C PRO A 204 -13.58 12.48 7.88
N HIS A 205 -13.67 11.35 7.18
CA HIS A 205 -12.69 10.27 7.11
C HIS A 205 -11.94 10.28 5.77
N ILE A 206 -12.26 11.19 4.86
CA ILE A 206 -11.56 11.35 3.58
C ILE A 206 -10.41 12.36 3.78
N PRO A 207 -9.15 12.00 3.47
CA PRO A 207 -8.04 12.94 3.56
C PRO A 207 -8.18 14.07 2.52
N PRO A 208 -7.74 15.30 2.83
CA PRO A 208 -7.92 16.44 1.94
C PRO A 208 -7.21 16.23 0.58
N LEU A 209 -7.99 16.34 -0.49
CA LEU A 209 -7.55 16.28 -1.89
C LEU A 209 -6.85 17.59 -2.30
N SER A 210 -5.64 17.89 -1.81
CA SER A 210 -4.78 18.85 -2.54
C SER A 210 -3.30 18.89 -2.10
N PHE A 211 -2.47 18.93 -3.14
CA PHE A 211 -1.02 19.10 -3.18
C PHE A 211 -0.50 20.49 -2.82
N SER A 212 -1.29 21.37 -2.20
CA SER A 212 -0.85 22.74 -1.95
C SER A 212 -1.48 23.34 -0.69
N LYS A 213 -0.75 23.27 0.42
CA LYS A 213 -0.34 24.43 1.23
C LYS A 213 0.34 24.03 2.54
N SER A 214 1.61 24.42 2.61
CA SER A 214 2.40 24.89 3.76
C SER A 214 2.67 23.99 4.99
N PRO A 215 3.84 24.20 5.64
CA PRO A 215 4.52 23.23 6.52
C PRO A 215 4.23 23.45 8.01
N SER A 216 3.17 24.17 8.39
CA SER A 216 3.05 24.72 9.75
C SER A 216 2.24 23.90 10.75
N TYR A 217 1.54 22.83 10.35
CA TYR A 217 0.64 22.10 11.28
C TYR A 217 0.63 20.58 11.13
N PHE A 218 1.64 20.00 10.48
CA PHE A 218 1.79 18.54 10.44
C PHE A 218 2.95 18.15 11.35
N THR A 219 2.63 17.68 12.56
CA THR A 219 3.63 17.14 13.52
C THR A 219 4.00 15.68 13.23
N GLY A 220 3.40 15.08 12.19
CA GLY A 220 3.68 13.71 11.75
C GLY A 220 4.74 13.63 10.64
N GLN A 221 5.18 12.42 10.35
CA GLN A 221 6.03 12.16 9.19
C GLN A 221 5.23 12.26 7.89
N ARG A 222 5.84 12.72 6.79
CA ARG A 222 5.29 12.60 5.43
C ARG A 222 6.15 11.64 4.61
N VAL A 223 5.51 10.66 3.97
CA VAL A 223 6.14 9.74 3.04
C VAL A 223 5.54 9.97 1.67
N TRP A 224 6.39 10.15 0.66
CA TRP A 224 5.98 10.36 -0.72
C TRP A 224 6.44 9.17 -1.57
N GLY A 225 5.57 8.70 -2.45
CA GLY A 225 5.87 7.62 -3.40
C GLY A 225 5.40 7.98 -4.81
N TRP A 226 6.15 7.57 -5.83
CA TRP A 226 5.76 7.64 -7.24
C TRP A 226 6.45 6.54 -8.03
N GLY A 227 6.04 6.41 -9.29
CA GLY A 227 6.55 5.41 -10.21
C GLY A 227 5.60 4.22 -10.34
N TRP A 228 6.16 3.03 -10.43
CA TRP A 228 5.44 1.82 -10.81
C TRP A 228 4.82 1.16 -9.57
N LEU A 229 3.82 1.83 -8.99
CA LEU A 229 3.16 1.42 -7.73
C LEU A 229 1.67 1.20 -7.98
N SER A 230 1.18 -0.03 -7.83
CA SER A 230 -0.21 -0.39 -8.14
C SER A 230 -1.26 0.27 -7.24
N TRP A 231 -0.87 0.74 -6.06
CA TRP A 231 -1.76 1.39 -5.08
C TRP A 231 -1.76 2.92 -5.13
N LEU A 232 -1.10 3.54 -6.12
CA LEU A 232 -1.11 5.00 -6.31
C LEU A 232 -1.97 5.38 -7.52
N ILE A 233 -2.71 6.48 -7.39
CA ILE A 233 -3.67 6.94 -8.41
C ILE A 233 -3.02 8.05 -9.23
N GLY A 234 -2.15 7.71 -10.18
CA GLY A 234 -1.56 8.69 -11.10
C GLY A 234 -0.05 8.57 -11.27
N THR A 235 0.52 9.55 -11.99
CA THR A 235 1.92 9.50 -12.47
C THR A 235 2.90 10.33 -11.64
N GLY A 236 2.42 11.12 -10.68
CA GLY A 236 3.24 12.03 -9.86
C GLY A 236 3.47 11.57 -8.40
N PRO A 237 4.35 12.27 -7.64
CA PRO A 237 4.64 12.03 -6.21
C PRO A 237 3.41 12.10 -5.33
N GLN A 238 2.91 11.00 -4.77
CA GLN A 238 1.74 10.98 -3.89
C GLN A 238 2.10 10.69 -2.45
N VAL A 239 1.28 11.19 -1.52
CA VAL A 239 1.45 10.91 -0.09
C VAL A 239 1.03 9.47 0.21
N CYS A 240 1.90 8.73 0.90
CA CYS A 240 1.65 7.37 1.37
C CYS A 240 1.30 7.40 2.86
N GLU A 241 0.06 7.71 3.19
CA GLU A 241 -0.40 7.93 4.58
C GLU A 241 -0.18 6.71 5.47
N THR A 242 -0.58 5.51 5.03
CA THR A 242 -0.42 4.27 5.80
C THR A 242 1.05 3.96 6.08
N ILE A 243 1.94 4.29 5.15
CA ILE A 243 3.39 4.13 5.36
C ILE A 243 3.89 5.18 6.38
N ALA A 244 3.41 6.41 6.27
CA ALA A 244 3.79 7.50 7.15
C ALA A 244 3.34 7.29 8.62
N GLU A 245 2.20 6.65 8.84
CA GLU A 245 1.68 6.28 10.17
C GLU A 245 2.62 5.34 10.93
N LEU A 246 3.43 4.55 10.22
CA LEU A 246 4.43 3.66 10.82
C LEU A 246 5.64 4.40 11.38
N ASN A 247 5.78 5.71 11.12
CA ASN A 247 6.91 6.54 11.54
C ASN A 247 8.26 5.93 11.11
N ILE A 248 8.51 5.97 9.80
CA ILE A 248 9.62 5.33 9.10
C ILE A 248 10.97 5.98 9.42
N LYS A 249 11.97 5.16 9.75
CA LYS A 249 13.37 5.56 9.86
C LYS A 249 14.13 5.35 8.55
N GLN A 250 13.87 4.25 7.86
CA GLN A 250 14.61 3.85 6.66
C GLN A 250 13.70 3.07 5.69
N LEU A 251 13.85 3.33 4.39
CA LEU A 251 13.25 2.56 3.30
C LEU A 251 14.36 1.96 2.44
N ARG A 252 14.21 0.70 2.03
CA ARG A 252 15.11 0.04 1.07
C ARG A 252 14.29 -0.68 0.00
N CYS A 253 14.55 -0.35 -1.25
CA CYS A 253 13.87 -0.94 -2.40
C CYS A 253 14.55 -2.23 -2.84
N SER A 254 13.76 -3.28 -3.06
CA SER A 254 14.15 -4.52 -3.71
C SER A 254 13.59 -4.58 -5.14
N GLU A 255 13.82 -5.69 -5.85
CA GLU A 255 13.25 -5.92 -7.18
C GLU A 255 11.71 -5.94 -7.18
N ARG A 256 11.10 -6.42 -6.09
CA ARG A 256 9.64 -6.70 -6.05
C ARG A 256 8.87 -5.93 -4.98
N GLY A 257 9.56 -5.24 -4.09
CA GLY A 257 8.91 -4.51 -3.01
C GLY A 257 9.86 -3.63 -2.22
N ILE A 258 9.35 -3.10 -1.13
CA ILE A 258 10.03 -2.16 -0.25
C ILE A 258 10.14 -2.80 1.12
N LEU A 259 11.34 -2.80 1.68
CA LEU A 259 11.60 -3.12 3.07
C LEU A 259 11.59 -1.80 3.86
N LEU A 260 10.80 -1.75 4.93
CA LEU A 260 10.59 -0.57 5.74
C LEU A 260 11.07 -0.83 7.17
N LEU A 261 11.78 0.13 7.74
CA LEU A 261 12.21 0.13 9.14
C LEU A 261 11.60 1.35 9.83
N THR A 262 10.91 1.14 10.95
CA THR A 262 10.32 2.22 11.75
C THR A 262 11.33 2.82 12.74
N CYS A 263 11.03 4.00 13.26
CA CYS A 263 11.78 4.65 14.35
C CYS A 263 11.76 3.81 15.64
N SER A 264 10.76 2.92 15.80
CA SER A 264 10.66 1.98 16.92
C SER A 264 11.41 0.66 16.71
N GLY A 265 12.18 0.53 15.63
CA GLY A 265 12.97 -0.67 15.34
C GLY A 265 12.21 -1.84 14.72
N LYS A 266 10.97 -1.64 14.24
CA LYS A 266 10.17 -2.70 13.61
C LYS A 266 10.38 -2.75 12.10
N VAL A 267 10.38 -3.96 11.54
CA VAL A 267 10.59 -4.18 10.11
C VAL A 267 9.30 -4.64 9.44
N TYR A 268 8.99 -4.01 8.31
CA TYR A 268 7.85 -4.33 7.46
C TYR A 268 8.31 -4.58 6.03
N TYR A 269 7.52 -5.31 5.26
CA TYR A 269 7.71 -5.52 3.84
C TYR A 269 6.41 -5.25 3.08
N MET A 270 6.52 -4.67 1.89
CA MET A 270 5.38 -4.39 1.02
C MET A 270 5.77 -4.60 -0.44
N TYR A 271 5.01 -5.39 -1.20
CA TYR A 271 5.24 -5.61 -2.64
C TYR A 271 4.79 -4.41 -3.46
N TYR A 272 5.41 -4.10 -4.61
CA TYR A 272 5.01 -3.05 -5.58
C TYR A 272 3.67 -3.29 -6.28
N THR A 273 3.23 -4.55 -6.30
CA THR A 273 2.03 -5.00 -7.01
C THR A 273 0.81 -5.18 -6.09
N SER A 274 0.92 -4.83 -4.80
CA SER A 274 -0.22 -4.90 -3.88
C SER A 274 -1.36 -3.99 -4.35
N GLU A 275 -2.61 -4.41 -4.16
CA GLU A 275 -3.78 -3.58 -4.54
C GLU A 275 -3.93 -2.36 -3.62
N THR A 276 -3.42 -2.46 -2.38
CA THR A 276 -3.52 -1.42 -1.35
C THR A 276 -2.18 -1.24 -0.64
N GLN A 277 -2.02 -0.09 0.03
CA GLN A 277 -0.90 0.18 0.93
C GLN A 277 -1.03 -0.69 2.19
N CYS A 278 -0.47 -1.90 2.17
CA CYS A 278 -0.55 -2.84 3.29
C CYS A 278 0.85 -3.37 3.67
N PRO A 279 1.63 -2.59 4.43
CA PRO A 279 2.91 -3.05 4.96
C PRO A 279 2.71 -4.23 5.93
N GLN A 280 3.34 -5.37 5.64
CA GLN A 280 3.28 -6.57 6.48
C GLN A 280 4.47 -6.63 7.41
N VAL A 281 4.24 -6.88 8.71
CA VAL A 281 5.31 -7.06 9.69
C VAL A 281 6.13 -8.29 9.35
N VAL A 282 7.46 -8.19 9.48
CA VAL A 282 8.34 -9.36 9.42
C VAL A 282 8.34 -10.03 10.80
N GLU A 283 7.48 -11.03 10.98
CA GLU A 283 7.13 -11.62 12.28
C GLU A 283 8.33 -12.06 13.14
N VAL A 284 9.35 -12.67 12.53
CA VAL A 284 10.55 -13.14 13.28
C VAL A 284 11.34 -11.99 13.92
N LEU A 285 11.26 -10.78 13.34
CA LEU A 285 11.96 -9.60 13.82
C LEU A 285 11.07 -8.70 14.70
N LYS A 286 9.81 -9.08 14.99
CA LYS A 286 8.86 -8.20 15.68
C LYS A 286 9.30 -7.81 17.10
N ASP A 287 10.01 -8.72 17.77
CA ASP A 287 10.50 -8.57 19.15
C ASP A 287 11.99 -8.16 19.19
N LYS A 288 12.59 -7.86 18.03
CA LYS A 288 13.97 -7.41 17.89
C LYS A 288 14.01 -5.90 17.62
N ASP A 289 14.93 -5.20 18.28
CA ASP A 289 15.17 -3.77 18.02
C ASP A 289 16.13 -3.63 16.82
N VAL A 290 15.56 -3.50 15.61
CA VAL A 290 16.33 -3.39 14.37
C VAL A 290 16.84 -1.96 14.17
N THR A 291 18.14 -1.80 13.95
CA THR A 291 18.77 -0.49 13.78
C THR A 291 19.01 -0.10 12.32
N LYS A 292 19.19 -1.09 11.43
CA LYS A 292 19.43 -0.90 9.99
C LYS A 292 18.90 -2.08 9.17
N ILE A 293 18.42 -1.78 7.98
CA ILE A 293 18.01 -2.77 6.97
C ILE A 293 18.80 -2.57 5.65
N ALA A 294 18.99 -3.66 4.91
CA ALA A 294 19.67 -3.65 3.62
C ALA A 294 18.99 -4.58 2.59
N THR A 295 18.89 -4.08 1.37
CA THR A 295 18.55 -4.82 0.14
C THR A 295 19.02 -3.97 -1.05
N HIS A 296 19.23 -4.62 -2.20
CA HIS A 296 19.56 -3.95 -3.46
C HIS A 296 18.31 -3.84 -4.35
N THR A 297 18.23 -2.83 -5.22
CA THR A 297 17.08 -2.59 -6.13
C THR A 297 16.85 -3.72 -7.14
N GLU A 298 17.90 -4.45 -7.48
CA GLU A 298 17.85 -5.70 -8.29
C GLU A 298 18.10 -6.96 -7.43
N GLY A 299 17.98 -6.82 -6.11
CA GLY A 299 18.23 -7.88 -5.13
C GLY A 299 16.95 -8.65 -4.79
N LYS A 300 17.15 -9.95 -4.53
CA LYS A 300 16.13 -10.89 -4.04
C LYS A 300 16.43 -11.44 -2.64
N HIS A 301 17.29 -10.76 -1.90
CA HIS A 301 17.68 -11.12 -0.54
C HIS A 301 17.76 -9.86 0.32
N PHE A 302 17.62 -10.05 1.62
CA PHE A 302 17.47 -8.98 2.58
C PHE A 302 18.37 -9.23 3.78
N MET A 303 18.78 -8.15 4.45
CA MET A 303 19.46 -8.22 5.73
C MET A 303 18.89 -7.21 6.72
N ALA A 304 18.91 -7.57 8.00
CA ALA A 304 18.58 -6.70 9.12
C ALA A 304 19.66 -6.77 10.19
N LEU A 305 20.09 -5.62 10.70
CA LEU A 305 21.04 -5.47 11.79
C LEU A 305 20.28 -4.97 13.02
N THR A 306 20.41 -5.70 14.13
CA THR A 306 19.81 -5.35 15.42
C THR A 306 20.73 -4.51 16.28
N LYS A 307 20.17 -3.89 17.32
CA LYS A 307 20.90 -3.15 18.35
C LYS A 307 21.90 -4.02 19.14
N ASP A 308 21.66 -5.32 19.23
CA ASP A 308 22.52 -6.30 19.88
C ASP A 308 23.62 -6.83 18.94
N PHE A 309 23.88 -6.15 17.83
CA PHE A 309 24.85 -6.52 16.79
C PHE A 309 24.57 -7.88 16.10
N GLU A 310 23.37 -8.43 16.26
CA GLU A 310 22.92 -9.62 15.53
C GLU A 310 22.49 -9.23 14.11
N ILE A 311 22.87 -10.05 13.12
CA ILE A 311 22.49 -9.87 11.72
C ILE A 311 21.65 -11.04 11.27
N TYR A 312 20.51 -10.73 10.67
CA TYR A 312 19.60 -11.69 10.08
C TYR A 312 19.58 -11.53 8.57
N SER A 313 19.48 -12.64 7.84
CA SER A 313 19.33 -12.65 6.38
C SER A 313 18.24 -13.60 5.93
N TRP A 314 17.56 -13.26 4.83
CA TRP A 314 16.52 -14.10 4.21
C TRP A 314 16.34 -13.78 2.73
N GLY A 315 15.57 -14.62 2.04
CA GLY A 315 15.31 -14.58 0.61
C GLY A 315 16.17 -15.59 -0.16
N ASN A 316 16.63 -15.19 -1.35
CA ASN A 316 17.39 -16.05 -2.26
C ASN A 316 18.79 -16.39 -1.71
N GLY A 317 19.10 -17.70 -1.69
CA GLY A 317 20.37 -18.25 -1.19
C GLY A 317 21.47 -18.44 -2.23
N ASP A 318 21.20 -18.22 -3.53
CA ASP A 318 22.10 -18.65 -4.60
C ASP A 318 23.48 -17.98 -4.51
N GLY A 319 24.53 -18.80 -4.60
CA GLY A 319 25.92 -18.35 -4.45
C GLY A 319 26.31 -18.04 -3.01
N GLY A 320 25.48 -18.40 -2.03
CA GLY A 320 25.78 -18.29 -0.61
C GLY A 320 25.56 -16.90 -0.03
N ARG A 321 24.79 -16.05 -0.70
CA ARG A 321 24.58 -14.64 -0.33
C ARG A 321 23.89 -14.43 1.03
N LEU A 322 23.34 -15.47 1.64
CA LEU A 322 22.77 -15.39 2.98
C LEU A 322 23.80 -15.65 4.09
N GLY A 323 25.00 -16.15 3.77
CA GLY A 323 26.08 -16.25 4.75
C GLY A 323 25.94 -17.40 5.77
N HIS A 324 25.05 -18.36 5.52
CA HIS A 324 24.78 -19.49 6.42
C HIS A 324 25.65 -20.74 6.14
N GLY A 325 26.61 -20.65 5.20
CA GLY A 325 27.44 -21.78 4.78
C GLY A 325 26.79 -22.72 3.77
N ASP A 326 25.64 -22.34 3.22
CA ASP A 326 24.91 -23.07 2.19
C ASP A 326 24.31 -22.12 1.14
N ASN A 327 23.65 -22.68 0.12
CA ASN A 327 22.95 -21.95 -0.95
C ASN A 327 21.43 -21.97 -0.79
N SER A 328 20.92 -22.34 0.38
CA SER A 328 19.49 -22.57 0.58
C SER A 328 18.70 -21.26 0.63
N PHE A 329 17.52 -21.26 0.02
CA PHE A 329 16.55 -20.20 0.20
C PHE A 329 16.07 -20.18 1.65
N LYS A 330 15.86 -18.99 2.23
CA LYS A 330 15.25 -18.82 3.56
C LYS A 330 14.00 -17.94 3.44
N ASP A 331 12.84 -18.49 3.78
CA ASP A 331 11.57 -17.72 3.81
C ASP A 331 11.58 -16.65 4.91
N GLU A 332 12.25 -16.93 6.03
CA GLU A 332 12.23 -16.09 7.22
C GLU A 332 13.64 -15.60 7.61
N PRO A 333 13.75 -14.42 8.26
CA PRO A 333 15.00 -13.90 8.80
C PRO A 333 15.74 -14.94 9.66
N THR A 334 16.93 -15.33 9.23
CA THR A 334 17.77 -16.32 9.92
C THR A 334 19.06 -15.66 10.39
N LEU A 335 19.47 -15.93 11.63
CA LEU A 335 20.70 -15.37 12.23
C LEU A 335 21.95 -15.86 11.47
N ILE A 336 22.85 -14.93 11.11
CA ILE A 336 24.15 -15.25 10.51
C ILE A 336 25.16 -15.57 11.61
N GLN A 337 25.27 -16.86 11.97
CA GLN A 337 26.11 -17.31 13.08
C GLN A 337 27.59 -16.88 12.96
N ALA A 338 28.12 -16.77 11.74
CA ALA A 338 29.51 -16.40 11.48
C ALA A 338 29.88 -14.95 11.87
N LEU A 339 28.88 -14.06 12.01
CA LEU A 339 29.07 -12.65 12.36
C LEU A 339 28.81 -12.35 13.84
N VAL A 340 28.37 -13.34 14.62
CA VAL A 340 28.18 -13.19 16.07
C VAL A 340 29.52 -12.85 16.74
N GLY A 341 29.54 -11.81 17.57
CA GLY A 341 30.74 -11.32 18.26
C GLY A 341 31.74 -10.58 17.35
N LYS A 342 31.31 -10.12 16.17
CA LYS A 342 32.12 -9.26 15.28
C LYS A 342 31.77 -7.77 15.38
N ASP A 343 30.82 -7.40 16.25
CA ASP A 343 30.37 -6.03 16.50
C ASP A 343 30.08 -5.25 15.19
N VAL A 344 29.22 -5.80 14.35
CA VAL A 344 28.87 -5.21 13.05
C VAL A 344 28.02 -3.96 13.21
N ILE A 345 28.43 -2.88 12.55
CA ILE A 345 27.78 -1.56 12.60
C ILE A 345 27.13 -1.16 11.27
N ASP A 346 27.49 -1.82 10.17
CA ASP A 346 26.94 -1.55 8.86
C ASP A 346 26.73 -2.85 8.06
N ILE A 347 25.69 -2.87 7.24
CA ILE A 347 25.31 -3.99 6.37
C ILE A 347 24.86 -3.43 5.02
N GLU A 348 25.24 -4.11 3.94
CA GLU A 348 24.84 -3.73 2.58
C GLU A 348 24.65 -4.97 1.69
N CYS A 349 23.66 -4.90 0.80
CA CYS A 349 23.37 -5.97 -0.16
C CYS A 349 23.73 -5.49 -1.57
N GLY A 350 24.38 -6.34 -2.35
CA GLY A 350 24.36 -6.25 -3.82
C GLY A 350 23.20 -7.06 -4.40
N ALA A 351 23.14 -7.21 -5.72
CA ALA A 351 22.12 -8.09 -6.32
C ALA A 351 22.33 -9.57 -5.93
N THR A 352 23.59 -10.01 -5.85
CA THR A 352 23.97 -11.43 -5.70
C THR A 352 24.98 -11.74 -4.60
N TYR A 353 25.31 -10.75 -3.76
CA TYR A 353 26.30 -10.85 -2.71
C TYR A 353 26.00 -9.82 -1.61
N SER A 354 26.76 -9.88 -0.52
CA SER A 354 26.50 -9.10 0.68
C SER A 354 27.80 -8.66 1.33
N ALA A 355 27.71 -7.60 2.14
CA ALA A 355 28.82 -7.07 2.89
C ALA A 355 28.39 -6.60 4.29
N ALA A 356 29.34 -6.65 5.23
CA ALA A 356 29.18 -6.14 6.59
C ALA A 356 30.46 -5.42 7.05
N VAL A 357 30.30 -4.34 7.80
CA VAL A 357 31.41 -3.58 8.39
C VAL A 357 31.32 -3.63 9.91
N SER A 358 32.41 -4.04 10.54
CA SER A 358 32.54 -4.10 12.00
C SER A 358 33.00 -2.77 12.61
N ALA A 359 32.74 -2.56 13.89
CA ALA A 359 33.15 -1.37 14.63
C ALA A 359 34.68 -1.14 14.61
N ASN A 360 35.45 -2.22 14.56
CA ASN A 360 36.92 -2.16 14.44
C ASN A 360 37.41 -1.83 13.02
N GLY A 361 36.50 -1.65 12.06
CA GLY A 361 36.81 -1.28 10.68
C GLY A 361 37.07 -2.45 9.74
N SER A 362 36.88 -3.71 10.19
CA SER A 362 37.01 -4.87 9.30
C SER A 362 35.80 -4.99 8.39
N LEU A 363 36.04 -5.19 7.09
CA LEU A 363 35.04 -5.46 6.07
C LEU A 363 34.93 -6.97 5.80
N TYR A 364 33.71 -7.48 5.82
CA TYR A 364 33.36 -8.86 5.46
C TYR A 364 32.52 -8.86 4.19
N THR A 365 32.77 -9.80 3.29
CA THR A 365 32.00 -10.01 2.06
C THR A 365 31.74 -11.50 1.82
N TRP A 366 30.57 -11.82 1.28
CA TRP A 366 30.14 -13.17 0.94
C TRP A 366 29.06 -13.16 -0.14
N GLY A 367 28.74 -14.31 -0.73
CA GLY A 367 27.87 -14.47 -1.89
C GLY A 367 28.66 -14.82 -3.15
N ARG A 368 28.15 -14.39 -4.32
CA ARG A 368 28.80 -14.71 -5.59
C ARG A 368 30.18 -14.05 -5.76
N GLY A 369 31.15 -14.81 -6.23
CA GLY A 369 32.55 -14.44 -6.43
C GLY A 369 32.91 -13.86 -7.80
N ASN A 370 32.04 -14.05 -8.80
CA ASN A 370 32.29 -13.68 -10.20
C ASN A 370 32.89 -12.27 -10.36
N TYR A 371 33.92 -12.15 -11.20
CA TYR A 371 34.72 -10.94 -11.45
C TYR A 371 35.46 -10.39 -10.23
N GLY A 372 35.47 -11.12 -9.11
CA GLY A 372 36.24 -10.78 -7.92
C GLY A 372 35.54 -9.76 -7.04
N ARG A 373 34.21 -9.60 -7.17
CA ARG A 373 33.39 -8.64 -6.40
C ARG A 373 33.50 -8.79 -4.88
N LEU A 374 33.93 -9.95 -4.39
CA LEU A 374 34.15 -10.18 -2.96
C LEU A 374 35.48 -9.58 -2.45
N GLY A 375 36.49 -9.40 -3.30
CA GLY A 375 37.77 -8.78 -2.91
C GLY A 375 38.80 -9.74 -2.31
N HIS A 376 38.56 -11.06 -2.38
CA HIS A 376 39.41 -12.09 -1.77
C HIS A 376 40.57 -12.56 -2.66
N GLY A 377 40.81 -11.90 -3.80
CA GLY A 377 41.85 -12.30 -4.75
C GLY A 377 41.48 -13.49 -5.66
N THR A 378 40.27 -14.03 -5.53
CA THR A 378 39.75 -15.15 -6.32
C THR A 378 38.44 -14.77 -7.03
N PHE A 379 37.87 -15.69 -7.79
CA PHE A 379 36.52 -15.57 -8.39
C PHE A 379 35.49 -16.49 -7.72
N GLU A 380 35.87 -17.14 -6.62
CA GLU A 380 35.08 -18.17 -5.97
C GLU A 380 33.93 -17.58 -5.16
N ASP A 381 32.78 -18.25 -5.21
CA ASP A 381 31.66 -17.96 -4.33
C ASP A 381 32.05 -18.25 -2.88
N CYS A 382 31.48 -17.47 -1.95
CA CYS A 382 31.76 -17.61 -0.54
C CYS A 382 30.45 -17.64 0.24
N ALA A 383 30.08 -18.79 0.81
CA ALA A 383 28.82 -18.93 1.52
C ALA A 383 28.88 -18.50 3.00
N ILE A 384 30.05 -18.05 3.47
CA ILE A 384 30.28 -17.61 4.85
C ILE A 384 30.94 -16.23 4.81
N PRO A 385 30.47 -15.26 5.61
CA PRO A 385 31.11 -13.95 5.77
C PRO A 385 32.63 -14.06 5.97
N THR A 386 33.39 -13.57 4.99
CA THR A 386 34.86 -13.67 4.98
C THR A 386 35.47 -12.28 4.95
N MET A 387 36.49 -12.07 5.78
CA MET A 387 37.16 -10.77 5.89
C MET A 387 37.98 -10.46 4.64
N VAL A 388 37.88 -9.24 4.12
CA VAL A 388 38.62 -8.77 2.94
C VAL A 388 40.06 -8.41 3.34
N ALA A 389 40.96 -9.39 3.27
CA ALA A 389 42.35 -9.24 3.74
C ALA A 389 43.13 -8.10 3.06
N GLY A 390 42.80 -7.76 1.81
CA GLY A 390 43.44 -6.65 1.07
C GLY A 390 43.21 -5.25 1.66
N LEU A 391 42.31 -5.12 2.64
CA LEU A 391 42.05 -3.88 3.37
C LEU A 391 42.55 -3.94 4.83
N SER A 392 43.35 -4.95 5.19
CA SER A 392 43.92 -5.04 6.53
C SER A 392 44.72 -3.78 6.87
N GLY A 393 44.48 -3.22 8.06
CA GLY A 393 45.08 -1.95 8.50
C GLY A 393 44.34 -0.69 8.03
N GLN A 394 43.33 -0.81 7.16
CA GLN A 394 42.39 0.26 6.87
C GLN A 394 41.17 0.13 7.78
N HIS A 395 40.70 1.25 8.33
CA HIS A 395 39.47 1.29 9.11
C HIS A 395 38.31 1.64 8.19
N ILE A 396 37.57 0.63 7.73
CA ILE A 396 36.44 0.79 6.80
C ILE A 396 35.22 1.29 7.58
N VAL A 397 34.49 2.25 7.01
CA VAL A 397 33.31 2.85 7.64
C VAL A 397 32.02 2.74 6.82
N LYS A 398 32.12 2.57 5.49
CA LYS A 398 30.97 2.22 4.64
C LYS A 398 31.39 1.36 3.46
N VAL A 399 30.43 0.61 2.94
CA VAL A 399 30.54 -0.22 1.74
C VAL A 399 29.29 -0.03 0.88
N ALA A 400 29.45 -0.10 -0.44
CA ALA A 400 28.37 -0.13 -1.41
C ALA A 400 28.57 -1.31 -2.35
N CYS A 401 27.47 -1.96 -2.71
CA CYS A 401 27.48 -3.20 -3.48
C CYS A 401 26.64 -3.07 -4.75
N GLY A 402 27.20 -3.39 -5.92
CA GLY A 402 26.50 -3.28 -7.20
C GLY A 402 25.71 -4.53 -7.64
N SER A 403 25.26 -4.50 -8.89
CA SER A 403 24.51 -5.57 -9.56
C SER A 403 25.12 -5.99 -10.90
N GLY A 404 24.54 -7.03 -11.51
CA GLY A 404 25.02 -7.63 -12.76
C GLY A 404 26.45 -8.15 -12.64
N ASP A 405 27.28 -7.75 -13.59
CA ASP A 405 28.74 -7.87 -13.53
C ASP A 405 29.24 -6.78 -12.58
N ALA A 406 29.17 -7.13 -11.30
CA ALA A 406 29.16 -6.16 -10.22
C ALA A 406 30.56 -5.72 -9.79
N HIS A 407 30.59 -4.54 -9.21
CA HIS A 407 31.72 -3.98 -8.50
C HIS A 407 31.31 -3.65 -7.06
N THR A 408 32.31 -3.36 -6.25
CA THR A 408 32.17 -3.02 -4.83
C THR A 408 33.00 -1.77 -4.55
N LEU A 409 32.43 -0.85 -3.78
CA LEU A 409 33.11 0.35 -3.30
C LEU A 409 33.15 0.33 -1.78
N CYS A 410 34.22 0.85 -1.19
CA CYS A 410 34.24 1.12 0.23
C CYS A 410 35.04 2.38 0.54
N ILE A 411 34.74 2.98 1.70
CA ILE A 411 35.46 4.14 2.21
C ILE A 411 36.06 3.84 3.57
N THR A 412 37.25 4.40 3.78
CA THR A 412 37.92 4.39 5.08
C THR A 412 37.46 5.56 5.95
N SER A 413 37.74 5.51 7.25
CA SER A 413 37.54 6.65 8.17
C SER A 413 38.34 7.89 7.81
N GLN A 414 39.38 7.75 6.98
CA GLN A 414 40.18 8.87 6.43
C GLN A 414 39.57 9.45 5.13
N GLY A 415 38.39 8.98 4.70
CA GLY A 415 37.75 9.42 3.46
C GLY A 415 38.32 8.81 2.18
N LYS A 416 39.33 7.91 2.28
CA LYS A 416 39.91 7.24 1.10
C LYS A 416 38.93 6.24 0.50
N LEU A 417 38.84 6.25 -0.82
CA LEU A 417 37.92 5.44 -1.62
C LEU A 417 38.62 4.27 -2.32
N TYR A 418 38.11 3.06 -2.14
CA TYR A 418 38.61 1.84 -2.79
C TYR A 418 37.53 1.19 -3.66
N SER A 419 37.94 0.54 -4.75
CA SER A 419 37.05 -0.19 -5.65
C SER A 419 37.65 -1.51 -6.16
N TRP A 420 36.80 -2.51 -6.36
CA TRP A 420 37.15 -3.82 -6.94
C TRP A 420 35.92 -4.50 -7.54
N GLY A 421 36.12 -5.67 -8.15
CA GLY A 421 35.13 -6.40 -8.93
C GLY A 421 35.29 -6.14 -10.43
N ASP A 422 34.18 -6.12 -11.14
CA ASP A 422 34.16 -5.99 -12.59
C ASP A 422 34.54 -4.59 -13.09
N GLY A 423 35.32 -4.54 -14.17
CA GLY A 423 35.93 -3.32 -14.72
C GLY A 423 35.14 -2.64 -15.84
N ASP A 424 34.14 -3.31 -16.40
CA ASP A 424 33.37 -2.78 -17.54
C ASP A 424 32.87 -1.36 -17.33
N TYR A 425 32.87 -0.60 -18.43
CA TYR A 425 32.50 0.82 -18.48
C TYR A 425 33.36 1.75 -17.63
N GLY A 426 34.44 1.25 -17.00
CA GLY A 426 35.30 2.05 -16.15
C GLY A 426 34.70 2.35 -14.77
N LYS A 427 33.68 1.60 -14.33
CA LYS A 427 33.02 1.78 -13.00
C LYS A 427 33.94 1.54 -11.80
N LEU A 428 35.18 1.08 -12.00
CA LEU A 428 36.18 1.07 -10.94
C LEU A 428 36.91 2.41 -10.76
N GLY A 429 36.72 3.38 -11.66
CA GLY A 429 37.18 4.76 -11.47
C GLY A 429 38.69 4.99 -11.64
N ARG A 430 39.42 4.04 -12.23
CA ARG A 430 40.88 4.10 -12.43
C ARG A 430 41.30 4.22 -13.89
N GLY A 431 40.38 4.60 -14.77
CA GLY A 431 40.59 4.55 -16.21
C GLY A 431 40.49 3.13 -16.77
N GLY A 432 40.35 3.02 -18.09
CA GLY A 432 40.24 1.72 -18.78
C GLY A 432 38.96 0.94 -18.42
N SER A 433 39.05 -0.39 -18.50
CA SER A 433 37.96 -1.33 -18.14
C SER A 433 38.48 -2.60 -17.44
N ASP A 434 39.68 -2.54 -16.87
CA ASP A 434 40.28 -3.70 -16.21
C ASP A 434 39.61 -3.96 -14.85
N GLY A 435 39.13 -5.18 -14.66
CA GLY A 435 38.61 -5.65 -13.37
C GLY A 435 39.70 -5.78 -12.30
N SER A 436 39.30 -5.93 -11.04
CA SER A 436 40.23 -6.20 -9.94
C SER A 436 39.63 -7.17 -8.94
N LYS A 437 40.34 -8.24 -8.61
CA LYS A 437 39.88 -9.22 -7.58
C LYS A 437 40.21 -8.81 -6.16
N VAL A 438 40.91 -7.68 -5.99
CA VAL A 438 41.33 -7.13 -4.71
C VAL A 438 41.02 -5.63 -4.66
N PRO A 439 40.74 -5.06 -3.48
CA PRO A 439 40.53 -3.63 -3.31
C PRO A 439 41.72 -2.82 -3.80
N ARG A 440 41.47 -1.77 -4.59
CA ARG A 440 42.48 -0.80 -5.03
C ARG A 440 41.97 0.63 -4.83
N LEU A 441 42.88 1.52 -4.44
CA LEU A 441 42.61 2.93 -4.23
C LEU A 441 42.16 3.60 -5.54
N ILE A 442 41.20 4.51 -5.47
CA ILE A 442 40.84 5.41 -6.57
C ILE A 442 41.64 6.71 -6.40
N GLU A 443 42.82 6.76 -7.02
CA GLU A 443 43.80 7.85 -6.85
C GLU A 443 43.23 9.23 -7.19
N LYS A 444 42.30 9.31 -8.16
CA LYS A 444 41.67 10.57 -8.57
C LYS A 444 40.92 11.29 -7.45
N LEU A 445 40.45 10.56 -6.43
CA LEU A 445 39.71 11.09 -5.28
C LEU A 445 40.49 10.95 -3.96
N GLN A 446 41.79 10.67 -4.00
CA GLN A 446 42.58 10.45 -2.77
C GLN A 446 42.66 11.68 -1.85
N ASP A 447 42.57 12.87 -2.43
CA ASP A 447 42.67 14.17 -1.75
C ASP A 447 41.29 14.79 -1.45
N VAL A 448 40.21 14.03 -1.66
CA VAL A 448 38.83 14.44 -1.40
C VAL A 448 38.26 13.59 -0.25
N GLU A 449 37.71 14.23 0.78
CA GLU A 449 37.12 13.51 1.92
C GLU A 449 35.74 12.95 1.53
N ILE A 450 35.69 11.69 1.08
CA ILE A 450 34.44 11.01 0.70
C ILE A 450 33.71 10.47 1.94
N THR A 451 32.41 10.76 2.04
CA THR A 451 31.57 10.38 3.18
C THR A 451 30.55 9.29 2.86
N ASN A 452 30.15 9.16 1.59
CA ASN A 452 29.24 8.11 1.12
C ASN A 452 29.64 7.59 -0.25
N VAL A 453 29.31 6.33 -0.51
CA VAL A 453 29.47 5.65 -1.79
C VAL A 453 28.21 4.88 -2.14
N TYR A 454 27.98 4.73 -3.44
CA TYR A 454 26.82 4.03 -3.97
C TYR A 454 27.20 3.29 -5.26
N CYS A 455 26.65 2.10 -5.43
CA CYS A 455 26.84 1.29 -6.63
C CYS A 455 25.48 1.12 -7.31
N GLY A 456 25.32 1.63 -8.52
CA GLY A 456 24.17 1.35 -9.36
C GLY A 456 24.48 0.23 -10.36
N PRO A 457 23.53 -0.10 -11.26
CA PRO A 457 23.78 -1.07 -12.32
C PRO A 457 24.82 -0.54 -13.31
N HIS A 458 26.06 -1.02 -13.17
CA HIS A 458 27.24 -0.67 -13.96
C HIS A 458 27.78 0.77 -13.82
N PHE A 459 27.39 1.51 -12.78
CA PHE A 459 27.95 2.84 -12.47
C PHE A 459 28.13 3.04 -10.97
N SER A 460 28.85 4.10 -10.62
CA SER A 460 29.30 4.41 -9.28
C SER A 460 29.05 5.86 -8.96
N ILE A 461 28.74 6.14 -7.69
CA ILE A 461 28.64 7.49 -7.16
C ILE A 461 29.41 7.61 -5.84
N ALA A 462 30.13 8.71 -5.67
CA ALA A 462 30.71 9.13 -4.40
C ALA A 462 30.20 10.52 -4.01
N LEU A 463 29.96 10.73 -2.71
CA LEU A 463 29.58 12.01 -2.14
C LEU A 463 30.69 12.47 -1.18
N SER A 464 31.20 13.68 -1.41
CA SER A 464 32.18 14.31 -0.51
C SER A 464 31.52 15.00 0.67
N LYS A 465 32.32 15.31 1.70
CA LYS A 465 31.90 16.07 2.89
C LYS A 465 31.43 17.49 2.59
N GLU A 466 31.94 18.09 1.52
CA GLU A 466 31.54 19.40 1.00
C GLU A 466 30.16 19.36 0.34
N GLY A 467 29.66 18.15 0.03
CA GLY A 467 28.39 17.93 -0.66
C GLY A 467 28.53 17.85 -2.18
N THR A 468 29.74 17.61 -2.70
CA THR A 468 29.98 17.40 -4.13
C THR A 468 29.73 15.93 -4.49
N ILE A 469 28.94 15.71 -5.55
CA ILE A 469 28.72 14.37 -6.10
C ILE A 469 29.69 14.12 -7.25
N TYR A 470 30.33 12.96 -7.24
CA TYR A 470 31.12 12.42 -8.34
C TYR A 470 30.43 11.17 -8.89
N SER A 471 30.32 11.04 -10.20
CA SER A 471 29.74 9.88 -10.88
C SER A 471 30.67 9.37 -11.99
N TRP A 472 30.72 8.05 -12.16
CA TRP A 472 31.49 7.39 -13.22
C TRP A 472 30.92 5.99 -13.52
N GLY A 473 31.29 5.43 -14.66
CA GLY A 473 30.85 4.13 -15.17
C GLY A 473 30.04 4.27 -16.46
N LYS A 474 29.00 3.45 -16.59
CA LYS A 474 28.14 3.41 -17.78
C LYS A 474 27.28 4.67 -17.90
N GLY A 475 27.44 5.40 -19.01
CA GLY A 475 26.73 6.67 -19.29
C GLY A 475 25.36 6.56 -19.97
N GLU A 476 25.05 5.45 -20.63
CA GLU A 476 23.78 5.25 -21.35
C GLU A 476 22.55 5.47 -20.46
N GLY A 477 21.56 6.20 -20.97
CA GLY A 477 20.34 6.53 -20.23
C GLY A 477 20.55 7.63 -19.20
N TRP A 478 21.58 8.48 -19.38
CA TRP A 478 21.84 9.70 -18.60
C TRP A 478 22.04 9.48 -17.09
N LYS A 479 22.31 8.24 -16.67
CA LYS A 479 22.38 7.82 -15.25
C LYS A 479 23.50 8.48 -14.47
N LEU A 480 24.52 9.00 -15.15
CA LEU A 480 25.65 9.69 -14.52
C LEU A 480 25.34 11.16 -14.21
N GLY A 481 24.32 11.77 -14.82
CA GLY A 481 23.99 13.18 -14.64
C GLY A 481 24.90 14.16 -15.40
N HIS A 482 25.73 13.67 -16.32
CA HIS A 482 26.59 14.49 -17.19
C HIS A 482 25.83 14.93 -18.45
N ALA A 483 26.38 15.92 -19.16
CA ALA A 483 25.79 16.45 -20.40
C ALA A 483 25.89 15.50 -21.61
N THR A 484 26.40 14.28 -21.42
CA THR A 484 26.55 13.25 -22.45
C THR A 484 26.20 11.86 -21.89
N GLU A 485 25.92 10.90 -22.78
CA GLU A 485 25.74 9.47 -22.44
C GLU A 485 27.05 8.67 -22.52
N GLU A 486 28.18 9.34 -22.71
CA GLU A 486 29.48 8.67 -22.82
C GLU A 486 29.86 8.01 -21.49
N HIS A 487 30.62 6.92 -21.58
CA HIS A 487 31.10 6.24 -20.39
C HIS A 487 32.22 7.05 -19.75
N VAL A 488 32.05 7.37 -18.48
CA VAL A 488 33.05 8.12 -17.70
C VAL A 488 33.90 7.12 -16.92
N ARG A 489 35.20 7.04 -17.18
CA ARG A 489 36.06 5.96 -16.65
C ARG A 489 36.85 6.34 -15.40
N VAL A 490 36.74 7.59 -14.98
CA VAL A 490 37.35 8.17 -13.78
C VAL A 490 36.29 9.05 -13.09
N PRO A 491 36.29 9.20 -11.76
CA PRO A 491 35.29 10.03 -11.09
C PRO A 491 35.28 11.47 -11.61
N GLU A 492 34.12 11.92 -12.07
CA GLU A 492 33.90 13.30 -12.52
C GLU A 492 32.78 13.96 -11.70
N PRO A 493 32.94 15.23 -11.30
CA PRO A 493 31.91 15.94 -10.55
C PRO A 493 30.70 16.23 -11.44
N ILE A 494 29.50 16.16 -10.87
CA ILE A 494 28.26 16.51 -11.59
C ILE A 494 28.10 18.04 -11.61
N GLU A 495 28.45 18.67 -12.73
CA GLU A 495 28.46 20.15 -12.88
C GLU A 495 27.08 20.78 -12.60
N ALA A 496 26.00 20.10 -12.98
CA ALA A 496 24.62 20.57 -12.76
C ALA A 496 24.28 20.79 -11.27
N LEU A 497 25.04 20.19 -10.35
CA LEU A 497 24.84 20.29 -8.90
C LEU A 497 25.99 21.02 -8.19
N GLN A 498 26.94 21.64 -8.90
CA GLN A 498 28.16 22.21 -8.31
C GLN A 498 27.90 23.28 -7.23
N ASN A 499 26.79 24.02 -7.31
CA ASN A 499 26.40 25.06 -6.36
C ASN A 499 25.37 24.59 -5.32
N LYS A 500 25.17 23.27 -5.19
CA LYS A 500 24.20 22.65 -4.28
C LYS A 500 24.95 21.74 -3.31
N ARG A 501 24.73 21.93 -2.01
CA ARG A 501 25.30 21.05 -0.99
C ARG A 501 24.42 19.81 -0.85
N VAL A 502 24.87 18.71 -1.41
CA VAL A 502 24.15 17.42 -1.33
C VAL A 502 24.40 16.76 0.02
N ILE A 503 23.33 16.22 0.61
CA ILE A 503 23.38 15.51 1.90
C ILE A 503 22.99 14.04 1.79
N ALA A 504 22.25 13.64 0.77
CA ALA A 504 21.90 12.24 0.54
C ALA A 504 21.71 11.93 -0.95
N VAL A 505 22.04 10.70 -1.32
CA VAL A 505 21.81 10.13 -2.65
C VAL A 505 21.12 8.78 -2.49
N SER A 506 20.20 8.45 -3.40
CA SER A 506 19.56 7.15 -3.52
C SER A 506 19.57 6.69 -4.96
N LEU A 507 19.93 5.44 -5.21
CA LEU A 507 20.00 4.87 -6.54
C LEU A 507 18.80 3.97 -6.82
N GLY A 508 18.17 4.18 -7.97
CA GLY A 508 17.31 3.20 -8.63
C GLY A 508 18.09 2.36 -9.64
N THR A 509 17.40 1.51 -10.39
CA THR A 509 18.02 0.71 -11.47
C THR A 509 18.47 1.58 -12.66
N ALA A 510 17.79 2.71 -12.86
CA ALA A 510 18.02 3.59 -14.00
C ALA A 510 17.92 5.10 -13.68
N HIS A 511 17.76 5.47 -12.42
CA HIS A 511 17.63 6.86 -12.00
C HIS A 511 18.37 7.08 -10.68
N VAL A 512 18.62 8.34 -10.34
CA VAL A 512 19.34 8.75 -9.13
C VAL A 512 18.59 9.89 -8.49
N LEU A 513 18.18 9.73 -7.24
CA LEU A 513 17.61 10.82 -6.45
C LEU A 513 18.67 11.45 -5.57
N VAL A 514 18.65 12.78 -5.47
CA VAL A 514 19.60 13.58 -4.70
C VAL A 514 18.83 14.54 -3.80
N LEU A 515 19.20 14.61 -2.52
CA LEU A 515 18.65 15.55 -1.54
C LEU A 515 19.72 16.58 -1.15
N THR A 516 19.35 17.87 -1.19
CA THR A 516 20.21 18.97 -0.73
C THR A 516 19.95 19.35 0.73
N ASP A 517 20.90 20.06 1.33
CA ASP A 517 20.77 20.64 2.67
C ASP A 517 19.58 21.62 2.82
N LYS A 518 19.11 22.18 1.70
CA LYS A 518 17.92 23.04 1.62
C LYS A 518 16.60 22.25 1.51
N GLY A 519 16.65 20.93 1.48
CA GLY A 519 15.47 20.08 1.31
C GLY A 519 14.96 19.97 -0.13
N GLU A 520 15.78 20.36 -1.13
CA GLU A 520 15.44 20.19 -2.54
C GLU A 520 15.75 18.76 -2.97
N VAL A 521 14.86 18.15 -3.76
CA VAL A 521 15.05 16.81 -4.33
C VAL A 521 15.21 16.91 -5.84
N TYR A 522 16.30 16.36 -6.36
CA TYR A 522 16.61 16.23 -7.79
C TYR A 522 16.53 14.75 -8.18
N GLY A 523 16.14 14.43 -9.41
CA GLY A 523 15.88 13.05 -9.84
C GLY A 523 15.83 12.85 -11.34
#